data_AF-A0A372RH06-F1
#
_entry.id   AF-A0A372RH06-F1
#
_cell.length_a   1.000
_cell.length_b   1.000
_cell.length_c   1.000
_cell.angle_alpha   90.00
_cell.angle_beta   90.00
_cell.angle_gamma   90.00
#
_symmetry.space_group_name_H-M   'P 1'
#
loop_
_entity.id
_entity.type
_entity.pdbx_description
1 polymer ?
#
loop_
_entity_poly.entity_id
_entity_poly.type
_entity_poly.pdbx_seq_one_letter_code
_entity_poly.pdbx_strand_id
1 'polypeptide(L)'
;MDEIKLSDDILEKIKNFRYYRLTNEQESLLDELIADKELIKCYKKHGSCNICNQPRTGNIYCRLSQLKGKNESQIIEWIEYDKFENVEYLAKGGFGTTYKAIWKEGCFTSWDFLNNNQLKRSGGTKVALKCLHNSQDITADFLKEVESNILVCGSG
;
A
#
# COMPACT_ATOMS: atom_id res chain seq x y z
N MET A 1 14.36 -6.14 12.26
CA MET A 1 13.84 -4.79 12.47
C MET A 1 12.37 -4.97 12.74
N ASP A 2 11.95 -4.82 13.99
CA ASP A 2 10.68 -5.33 14.46
C ASP A 2 9.51 -4.58 13.80
N GLU A 3 8.50 -5.33 13.36
CA GLU A 3 7.29 -4.80 12.78
C GLU A 3 6.53 -4.00 13.84
N ILE A 4 6.59 -2.67 13.78
CA ILE A 4 5.77 -1.82 14.64
C ILE A 4 4.36 -1.76 14.05
N LYS A 5 3.59 -2.82 14.27
CA LYS A 5 2.15 -2.95 14.01
C LYS A 5 1.43 -2.91 15.36
N LEU A 6 0.31 -2.19 15.47
CA LEU A 6 -0.57 -2.32 16.64
C LEU A 6 -1.17 -3.73 16.64
N SER A 7 -1.16 -4.38 17.81
CA SER A 7 -1.82 -5.66 17.98
C SER A 7 -3.32 -5.52 17.74
N ASP A 8 -3.96 -6.62 17.33
CA ASP A 8 -5.40 -6.64 17.02
C ASP A 8 -6.24 -6.27 18.26
N ASP A 9 -5.75 -6.58 19.48
CA ASP A 9 -6.36 -6.15 20.74
C ASP A 9 -6.41 -4.62 20.90
N ILE A 10 -5.35 -3.92 20.50
CA ILE A 10 -5.30 -2.45 20.55
C ILE A 10 -6.23 -1.87 19.49
N LEU A 11 -6.24 -2.46 18.29
CA LEU A 11 -7.13 -2.02 17.21
C LEU A 11 -8.60 -2.13 17.59
N GLU A 12 -9.00 -3.23 18.23
CA GLU A 12 -10.37 -3.46 18.67
C GLU A 12 -10.82 -2.41 19.70
N LYS A 13 -9.92 -1.97 20.60
CA LYS A 13 -10.20 -0.91 21.58
C LYS A 13 -10.42 0.45 20.94
N ILE A 14 -9.68 0.77 19.88
CA ILE A 14 -9.69 2.10 19.25
C ILE A 14 -10.56 2.17 17.98
N LYS A 15 -11.19 1.07 17.55
CA LYS A 15 -11.92 0.99 16.26
C LYS A 15 -13.05 2.01 16.10
N ASN A 16 -13.68 2.39 17.22
CA ASN A 16 -14.83 3.30 17.23
C ASN A 16 -14.42 4.76 17.47
N PHE A 17 -13.13 5.04 17.63
CA PHE A 17 -12.65 6.37 17.92
C PHE A 17 -12.67 7.19 16.62
N ARG A 18 -13.32 8.35 16.69
CA ARG A 18 -13.28 9.30 15.58
C ARG A 18 -12.06 10.18 15.77
N TYR A 19 -10.99 9.93 15.03
CA TYR A 19 -9.73 10.66 15.20
C TYR A 19 -9.87 12.20 15.12
N TYR A 20 -10.81 12.70 14.33
CA TYR A 20 -11.11 14.14 14.19
C TYR A 20 -11.99 14.70 15.33
N ARG A 21 -12.41 13.86 16.28
CA ARG A 21 -13.30 14.21 17.40
C ARG A 21 -13.02 13.33 18.63
N LEU A 22 -11.74 13.22 19.00
CA LEU A 22 -11.33 12.50 20.21
C LEU A 22 -11.71 13.30 21.46
N THR A 23 -12.16 12.61 22.51
CA THR A 23 -12.30 13.20 23.85
C THR A 23 -10.97 13.15 24.60
N ASN A 24 -10.81 13.98 25.64
CA ASN A 24 -9.62 13.94 26.50
C ASN A 24 -9.36 12.54 27.09
N GLU A 25 -10.43 11.81 27.42
CA GLU A 25 -10.35 10.42 27.91
C GLU A 25 -9.83 9.47 26.82
N GLN A 26 -10.33 9.61 25.58
CA GLN A 26 -9.86 8.79 24.45
C GLN A 26 -8.42 9.11 24.06
N GLU A 27 -8.00 10.37 24.17
CA GLU A 27 -6.60 10.75 23.95
C GLU A 27 -5.67 10.16 25.02
N SER A 28 -6.07 10.23 26.28
CA SER A 28 -5.32 9.63 27.39
C SER A 28 -5.20 8.11 27.23
N LEU A 29 -6.27 7.45 26.76
CA LEU A 29 -6.24 6.01 26.51
C LEU A 29 -5.31 5.65 25.34
N LEU A 30 -5.25 6.48 24.29
CA LEU A 30 -4.30 6.28 23.19
C LEU A 30 -2.85 6.41 23.68
N ASP A 31 -2.59 7.41 24.54
CA ASP A 31 -1.26 7.64 25.12
C ASP A 31 -0.84 6.50 26.08
N GLU A 32 -1.78 5.77 26.66
CA GLU A 32 -1.54 4.57 27.49
C GLU A 32 -1.36 3.29 26.65
N LEU A 33 -2.18 3.09 25.61
CA LEU A 33 -2.19 1.87 24.81
C LEU A 33 -1.05 1.78 23.78
N ILE A 34 -0.55 2.93 23.30
CA ILE A 34 0.42 2.99 22.20
C ILE A 34 1.71 3.65 22.71
N ALA A 35 2.79 2.87 22.84
CA ALA A 35 4.08 3.42 23.31
C ALA A 35 4.77 4.34 22.28
N ASP A 36 4.48 4.15 20.99
CA ASP A 36 5.08 4.94 19.91
C ASP A 36 4.33 6.28 19.74
N LYS A 37 4.97 7.36 20.21
CA LYS A 37 4.44 8.72 20.15
C LYS A 37 4.22 9.22 18.73
N GLU A 38 5.02 8.76 17.76
CA GLU A 38 4.82 9.13 16.36
C GLU A 38 3.60 8.40 15.79
N LEU A 39 3.33 7.15 16.17
CA LEU A 39 2.08 6.47 15.79
C LEU A 39 0.84 7.14 16.37
N ILE A 40 0.89 7.60 17.62
CA ILE A 40 -0.22 8.37 18.23
C ILE A 40 -0.47 9.65 17.45
N LYS A 41 0.59 10.40 17.14
CA LYS A 41 0.51 11.65 16.38
C LYS A 41 -0.07 11.40 14.98
N CYS A 42 0.37 10.33 14.32
CA CYS A 42 -0.16 9.87 13.04
C CYS A 42 -1.66 9.51 13.12
N TYR A 43 -2.06 8.75 14.15
CA TYR A 43 -3.45 8.40 14.39
C TYR A 43 -4.32 9.64 14.64
N LYS A 44 -3.90 10.55 15.52
CA LYS A 44 -4.61 11.81 15.84
C LYS A 44 -4.76 12.70 14.59
N LYS A 45 -3.82 12.63 13.64
CA LYS A 45 -3.81 13.46 12.44
C LYS A 45 -4.56 12.86 11.25
N HIS A 46 -4.47 11.55 11.06
CA HIS A 46 -4.89 10.87 9.82
C HIS A 46 -5.84 9.68 10.04
N GLY A 47 -6.06 9.28 11.29
CA GLY A 47 -6.89 8.13 11.66
C GLY A 47 -6.29 6.79 11.23
N SER A 48 -7.14 5.78 11.21
CA SER A 48 -6.81 4.44 10.73
C SER A 48 -7.00 4.29 9.21
N CYS A 49 -6.26 3.37 8.63
CA CYS A 49 -6.46 2.93 7.26
C CYS A 49 -7.62 1.94 7.18
N ASN A 50 -8.50 2.10 6.20
CA ASN A 50 -9.67 1.22 6.05
C ASN A 50 -9.32 -0.15 5.45
N ILE A 51 -8.10 -0.32 4.92
CA ILE A 51 -7.63 -1.58 4.32
C ILE A 51 -6.98 -2.46 5.40
N CYS A 52 -6.07 -1.87 6.17
CA CYS A 52 -5.21 -2.61 7.10
C CYS A 52 -5.61 -2.40 8.58
N ASN A 53 -6.57 -1.50 8.86
CA ASN A 53 -7.01 -1.03 10.18
C ASN A 53 -5.94 -0.36 11.06
N GLN A 54 -4.71 -0.16 10.56
CA GLN A 54 -3.60 0.46 11.29
C GLN A 54 -3.58 2.00 11.14
N PRO A 55 -2.97 2.73 12.10
CA PRO A 55 -2.76 4.18 11.99
C PRO A 55 -2.04 4.58 10.70
N ARG A 56 -2.53 5.63 10.03
CA ARG A 56 -1.93 6.12 8.78
C ARG A 56 -0.69 6.98 9.06
N THR A 57 0.39 6.81 8.30
CA THR A 57 1.60 7.65 8.37
C THR A 57 1.43 8.99 7.63
N GLY A 58 0.35 9.16 6.87
CA GLY A 58 -0.07 10.41 6.22
C GLY A 58 -1.52 10.32 5.72
N ASN A 59 -2.02 11.31 4.98
CA ASN A 59 -3.43 11.36 4.53
C ASN A 59 -3.89 10.09 3.78
N ILE A 60 -2.96 9.34 3.17
CA ILE A 60 -3.23 8.24 2.23
C ILE A 60 -2.53 6.93 2.66
N TYR A 61 -1.53 6.99 3.54
CA TYR A 61 -0.53 5.93 3.67
C TYR A 61 -0.77 5.03 4.89
N CYS A 62 -0.98 3.73 4.71
CA CYS A 62 -0.82 2.73 5.78
C CYS A 62 0.63 2.21 5.78
N ARG A 63 1.23 2.06 6.96
CA ARG A 63 2.61 1.55 7.09
C ARG A 63 2.80 0.15 6.50
N LEU A 64 1.75 -0.69 6.49
CA LEU A 64 1.75 -2.00 5.83
C LEU A 64 1.79 -1.90 4.30
N SER A 65 1.29 -0.81 3.71
CA SER A 65 1.44 -0.50 2.28
C SER A 65 2.81 0.10 1.94
N GLN A 66 3.56 0.54 2.96
CA GLN A 66 4.83 1.28 2.84
C GLN A 66 6.07 0.44 3.20
N LEU A 67 6.10 -0.86 2.94
CA LEU A 67 7.33 -1.60 3.27
C LEU A 67 8.58 -1.10 2.51
N LYS A 68 8.47 -0.34 1.40
CA LYS A 68 9.63 0.37 0.78
C LYS A 68 9.35 1.70 0.04
N GLY A 69 8.15 2.28 0.10
CA GLY A 69 7.79 3.45 -0.72
C GLY A 69 7.77 4.79 0.00
N LYS A 70 8.64 5.73 -0.40
CA LYS A 70 8.67 7.14 0.07
C LYS A 70 7.59 8.00 -0.59
N ASN A 71 7.13 7.65 -1.80
CA ASN A 71 6.18 8.42 -2.62
C ASN A 71 5.04 7.53 -3.14
N GLU A 72 3.94 8.12 -3.64
CA GLU A 72 2.77 7.41 -4.20
C GLU A 72 3.15 6.42 -5.32
N SER A 73 4.18 6.74 -6.11
CA SER A 73 4.74 5.88 -7.17
C SER A 73 5.54 4.68 -6.68
N GLN A 74 5.78 4.56 -5.36
CA GLN A 74 6.58 3.52 -4.75
C GLN A 74 5.75 2.58 -3.86
N ILE A 75 4.42 2.71 -3.89
CA ILE A 75 3.50 1.79 -3.22
C ILE A 75 3.43 0.51 -4.04
N ILE A 76 3.75 -0.61 -3.40
CA ILE A 76 3.56 -1.93 -4.00
C ILE A 76 2.11 -2.35 -3.74
N GLU A 77 1.35 -2.54 -4.81
CA GLU A 77 -0.03 -2.97 -4.78
C GLU A 77 -0.16 -4.40 -5.33
N TRP A 78 -0.88 -5.26 -4.61
CA TRP A 78 -1.30 -6.55 -5.14
C TRP A 78 -2.54 -6.38 -6.01
N ILE A 79 -2.46 -6.82 -7.27
CA ILE A 79 -3.52 -6.65 -8.27
C ILE A 79 -3.91 -8.03 -8.79
N GLU A 80 -5.21 -8.34 -8.74
CA GLU A 80 -5.74 -9.58 -9.31
C GLU A 80 -5.61 -9.59 -10.84
N TYR A 81 -5.31 -10.75 -11.41
CA TYR A 81 -5.00 -10.86 -12.85
C TYR A 81 -6.21 -10.52 -13.76
N ASP A 82 -7.43 -10.73 -13.28
CA ASP A 82 -8.69 -10.42 -13.99
C ASP A 82 -8.95 -8.91 -14.15
N LYS A 83 -8.16 -8.07 -13.48
CA LYS A 83 -8.16 -6.61 -13.63
C LYS A 83 -7.42 -6.14 -14.88
N PHE A 84 -6.73 -7.03 -15.57
CA PHE A 84 -6.03 -6.74 -16.83
C PHE A 84 -6.84 -7.21 -18.05
N GLU A 85 -6.84 -6.39 -19.09
CA GLU A 85 -7.50 -6.64 -20.36
C GLU A 85 -6.52 -6.48 -21.53
N ASN A 86 -6.86 -7.06 -22.68
CA ASN A 86 -6.04 -6.99 -23.89
C ASN A 86 -4.58 -7.39 -23.64
N VAL A 87 -4.39 -8.50 -22.92
CA VAL A 87 -3.06 -9.02 -22.61
C VAL A 87 -2.46 -9.64 -23.88
N GLU A 88 -1.47 -8.95 -24.44
CA GLU A 88 -0.81 -9.34 -25.68
C GLU A 88 0.68 -9.55 -25.44
N TYR A 89 1.24 -10.62 -26.04
CA TYR A 89 2.67 -10.89 -25.97
C TYR A 89 3.49 -9.72 -26.52
N LEU A 90 4.54 -9.34 -25.80
CA LEU A 90 5.48 -8.30 -26.22
C LEU A 90 6.85 -8.89 -26.56
N ALA A 91 7.48 -9.56 -25.58
CA ALA A 91 8.82 -10.12 -25.75
C ALA A 91 9.14 -11.17 -24.68
N LYS A 92 10.05 -12.09 -24.98
CA LYS A 92 10.65 -13.00 -24.01
C LYS A 92 12.08 -12.54 -23.70
N GLY A 93 12.39 -12.33 -22.42
CA GLY A 93 13.72 -12.04 -21.92
C GLY A 93 14.36 -13.27 -21.26
N GLY A 94 15.56 -13.09 -20.70
CA GLY A 94 16.29 -14.16 -20.02
C GLY A 94 15.63 -14.69 -18.74
N PHE A 95 14.84 -13.86 -18.05
CA PHE A 95 14.26 -14.15 -16.73
C PHE A 95 12.73 -14.17 -16.72
N GLY A 96 12.10 -13.91 -17.86
CA GLY A 96 10.66 -13.78 -17.91
C GLY A 96 10.12 -13.45 -19.29
N THR A 97 8.79 -13.41 -19.38
CA THR A 97 8.06 -13.01 -20.57
C THR A 97 7.27 -11.74 -20.26
N THR A 98 7.42 -10.73 -21.11
CA THR A 98 6.72 -9.45 -20.99
C THR A 98 5.53 -9.41 -21.94
N TYR A 99 4.43 -8.86 -21.45
CA TYR A 99 3.19 -8.63 -22.16
C TYR A 99 2.82 -7.15 -22.04
N LYS A 100 2.09 -6.62 -23.02
CA LYS A 100 1.39 -5.35 -22.88
C LYS A 100 -0.06 -5.64 -22.51
N ALA A 101 -0.63 -4.83 -21.62
CA ALA A 101 -2.01 -4.99 -21.18
C ALA A 101 -2.62 -3.63 -20.81
N ILE A 102 -3.93 -3.62 -20.62
CA ILE A 102 -4.68 -2.50 -20.04
C ILE A 102 -5.08 -2.89 -18.63
N TRP A 103 -4.62 -2.14 -17.62
CA TRP A 103 -5.15 -2.23 -16.26
C TRP A 103 -6.42 -1.38 -16.17
N LYS A 104 -7.58 -2.02 -16.00
CA LYS A 104 -8.90 -1.37 -16.01
C LYS A 104 -9.02 -0.20 -15.03
N GLU A 105 -8.59 -0.45 -13.80
CA GLU A 105 -8.78 0.47 -12.69
C GLU A 105 -7.66 1.52 -12.65
N GLY A 106 -6.45 1.15 -13.09
CA GLY A 106 -5.29 2.04 -13.10
C GLY A 106 -4.65 2.22 -11.72
N CYS A 107 -3.56 2.99 -11.70
CA CYS A 107 -2.84 3.25 -10.46
C CYS A 107 -3.63 4.17 -9.54
N PHE A 108 -3.33 4.06 -8.25
CA PHE A 108 -3.80 5.02 -7.26
C PHE A 108 -3.35 6.44 -7.62
N THR A 109 -4.27 7.41 -7.56
CA THR A 109 -3.95 8.83 -7.83
C THR A 109 -4.22 9.74 -6.65
N SER A 110 -5.33 9.56 -5.93
CA SER A 110 -5.69 10.41 -4.79
C SER A 110 -6.83 9.82 -3.98
N TRP A 111 -7.07 10.36 -2.79
CA TRP A 111 -8.24 10.02 -1.99
C TRP A 111 -9.26 11.17 -2.07
N ASP A 112 -10.52 10.86 -2.41
CA ASP A 112 -11.60 11.86 -2.41
C ASP A 112 -12.19 11.99 -1.00
N PHE A 113 -11.69 12.96 -0.24
CA PHE A 113 -12.18 13.29 1.09
C PHE A 113 -13.52 14.03 1.10
N LEU A 114 -13.94 14.60 -0.04
CA LEU A 114 -15.05 15.56 -0.08
C LEU A 114 -16.39 14.90 -0.42
N ASN A 115 -16.39 13.88 -1.28
CA ASN A 115 -17.66 13.39 -1.85
C ASN A 115 -18.08 12.01 -1.35
N ASN A 116 -17.14 11.15 -0.92
CA ASN A 116 -17.46 9.74 -0.71
C ASN A 116 -16.39 8.90 0.03
N ASN A 117 -15.27 9.48 0.45
CA ASN A 117 -14.15 8.71 1.05
C ASN A 117 -13.76 7.51 0.18
N GLN A 118 -13.64 7.74 -1.12
CA GLN A 118 -13.28 6.71 -2.09
C GLN A 118 -11.88 6.93 -2.64
N LEU A 119 -11.22 5.81 -2.95
CA LEU A 119 -9.97 5.77 -3.68
C LEU A 119 -10.21 6.24 -5.11
N LYS A 120 -9.55 7.32 -5.55
CA LYS A 120 -9.49 7.67 -6.96
C LYS A 120 -8.32 6.96 -7.61
N ARG A 121 -8.59 6.44 -8.81
CA ARG A 121 -7.59 5.81 -9.66
C ARG A 121 -7.54 6.47 -11.02
N SER A 122 -6.46 6.26 -11.75
CA SER A 122 -6.24 6.85 -13.07
C SER A 122 -7.20 6.30 -14.14
N GLY A 123 -7.87 5.18 -13.89
CA GLY A 123 -8.68 4.48 -14.89
C GLY A 123 -7.82 3.68 -15.87
N GLY A 124 -8.41 3.24 -16.97
CA GLY A 124 -7.80 2.35 -17.96
C GLY A 124 -6.38 2.79 -18.38
N THR A 125 -5.36 2.11 -17.85
CA THR A 125 -3.95 2.49 -18.00
C THR A 125 -3.19 1.39 -18.74
N LYS A 126 -2.40 1.76 -19.75
CA LYS A 126 -1.52 0.81 -20.44
C LYS A 126 -0.34 0.45 -19.53
N VAL A 127 -0.09 -0.84 -19.36
CA VAL A 127 0.95 -1.37 -18.47
C VAL A 127 1.76 -2.46 -19.19
N ALA A 128 2.97 -2.70 -18.69
CA ALA A 128 3.76 -3.87 -19.03
C ALA A 128 3.61 -4.91 -17.91
N LEU A 129 3.18 -6.12 -18.26
CA LEU A 129 3.11 -7.26 -17.34
C LEU A 129 4.31 -8.15 -17.59
N LYS A 130 5.17 -8.32 -16.58
CA LYS A 130 6.32 -9.24 -16.66
C LYS A 130 6.01 -10.50 -15.86
N CYS A 131 5.85 -11.62 -16.56
CA CYS A 131 5.73 -12.95 -15.97
C CYS A 131 7.13 -13.56 -15.82
N LEU A 132 7.57 -13.78 -14.59
CA LEU A 132 8.90 -14.34 -14.30
C LEU A 132 8.87 -15.87 -14.45
N HIS A 133 9.93 -16.45 -15.02
CA HIS A 133 10.04 -17.91 -15.15
C HIS A 133 10.36 -18.54 -13.77
N ASN A 134 9.94 -19.78 -13.55
CA ASN A 134 10.18 -20.54 -12.30
C ASN A 134 9.66 -19.86 -11.02
N SER A 135 8.63 -19.02 -11.09
CA SER A 135 8.02 -18.31 -9.94
C SER A 135 7.35 -19.23 -8.90
N GLN A 136 7.25 -20.53 -9.18
CA GLN A 136 6.75 -21.53 -8.24
C GLN A 136 7.76 -21.79 -7.10
N ASP A 137 9.05 -21.53 -7.35
CA ASP A 137 10.11 -21.59 -6.35
C ASP A 137 10.62 -20.16 -6.07
N ILE A 138 10.29 -19.61 -4.90
CA ILE A 138 10.80 -18.28 -4.49
C ILE A 138 12.30 -18.41 -4.21
N THR A 139 13.12 -18.14 -5.22
CA THR A 139 14.58 -18.14 -5.12
C THR A 139 15.12 -16.76 -4.70
N ALA A 140 16.35 -16.71 -4.18
CA ALA A 140 17.01 -15.44 -3.89
C ALA A 140 17.17 -14.56 -5.14
N ASP A 141 17.36 -15.19 -6.30
CA ASP A 141 17.44 -14.50 -7.60
C ASP A 141 16.13 -13.82 -7.97
N PHE A 142 14.98 -14.45 -7.68
CA PHE A 142 13.65 -13.84 -7.86
C PHE A 142 13.51 -12.56 -7.03
N LEU A 143 13.86 -12.62 -5.73
CA LEU A 143 13.78 -11.46 -4.84
C LEU A 143 14.71 -10.33 -5.28
N LYS A 144 15.94 -10.68 -5.70
CA LYS A 144 16.92 -9.72 -6.20
C LYS A 144 16.43 -9.01 -7.47
N GLU A 145 15.77 -9.74 -8.37
CA GLU A 145 15.19 -9.15 -9.57
C GLU A 145 14.03 -8.20 -9.23
N VAL A 146 13.11 -8.61 -8.34
CA VAL A 146 12.02 -7.75 -7.87
C VAL A 146 12.56 -6.45 -7.25
N GLU A 147 13.57 -6.55 -6.38
CA GLU A 147 14.22 -5.37 -5.79
C GLU A 147 14.84 -4.45 -6.85
N SER A 148 15.53 -5.01 -7.84
CA SER A 148 16.15 -4.20 -8.91
C SER A 148 15.12 -3.40 -9.72
N ASN A 149 13.94 -3.96 -10.00
CA ASN A 149 12.88 -3.28 -10.75
C ASN A 149 12.19 -2.18 -9.91
N ILE A 150 12.07 -2.38 -8.59
CA ILE A 150 11.51 -1.36 -7.68
C ILE A 150 12.44 -0.15 -7.56
N LEU A 151 13.76 -0.37 -7.53
CA LEU A 151 14.75 0.70 -7.36
C LEU A 151 14.86 1.65 -8.57
N VAL A 152 14.55 1.17 -9.78
CA VAL A 152 14.60 1.98 -11.01
C VAL A 152 13.54 3.11 -11.01
N CYS A 153 12.42 2.94 -10.32
CA CYS A 153 11.36 3.97 -10.22
C CYS A 153 11.71 5.17 -9.31
N GLY A 154 12.88 5.19 -8.63
CA GLY A 154 13.29 6.26 -7.72
C GLY A 154 14.28 7.28 -8.28
N SER A 155 14.71 7.13 -9.54
CA SER A 155 15.78 7.92 -10.15
C SER A 155 15.27 8.72 -11.37
N GLY A 156 14.30 9.61 -11.14
CA GLY A 156 13.73 10.50 -12.15
C GLY A 156 13.49 11.89 -11.57
#